data_AF-A0AAE9I930-F1
#
_entry.id   AF-A0AAE9I930-F1
#
_cell.length_a   1.000
_cell.length_b   1.000
_cell.length_c   1.000
_cell.angle_alpha   90.00
_cell.angle_beta   90.00
_cell.angle_gamma   90.00
#
_symmetry.space_group_name_H-M   'P 1'
#
loop_
_entity.id
_entity.type
_entity.pdbx_description
1 polymer ?
#
loop_
_entity_poly.entity_id
_entity_poly.type
_entity_poly.pdbx_seq_one_letter_code
_entity_poly.pdbx_strand_id
1 'polypeptide(L)'
;MNRKQFLTEVEQRLSPLPAEVRNELLSDLSQHFDYGLVNGKSESEIANELGNPEDIAREALDDPNATWNASPPLRQGSFARNLFTFLGLLFLNLLISIPIMATLWVVWVSLTVVAVSFIAAPFSPLLIMR
;
A
#
# COMPACT_ATOMS: atom_id res chain seq x y z
N MET A 1 7.84 14.48 -28.02
CA MET A 1 6.64 13.65 -28.32
C MET A 1 5.73 13.61 -27.10
N ASN A 2 4.43 13.34 -27.26
CA ASN A 2 3.51 13.25 -26.11
C ASN A 2 3.45 11.83 -25.53
N ARG A 3 2.90 11.68 -24.32
CA ARG A 3 2.82 10.37 -23.62
C ARG A 3 2.17 9.29 -24.50
N LYS A 4 1.05 9.63 -25.12
CA LYS A 4 0.26 8.69 -25.91
C LYS A 4 1.03 8.19 -27.14
N GLN A 5 1.68 9.09 -27.87
CA GLN A 5 2.51 8.75 -29.02
C GLN A 5 3.66 7.83 -28.64
N PHE A 6 4.37 8.16 -27.55
CA PHE A 6 5.48 7.36 -27.06
C PHE A 6 5.05 5.92 -26.72
N LEU A 7 4.00 5.77 -25.90
CA LEU A 7 3.53 4.46 -25.47
C LEU A 7 2.99 3.63 -26.64
N THR A 8 2.27 4.25 -27.60
CA THR A 8 1.78 3.54 -28.79
C THR A 8 2.92 3.06 -29.68
N GLU A 9 3.99 3.83 -29.85
CA GLU A 9 5.15 3.37 -30.63
C GLU A 9 5.88 2.19 -29.97
N VAL A 10 6.08 2.26 -28.65
CA VAL A 10 6.67 1.15 -27.89
C VAL A 10 5.78 -0.09 -27.98
N GLU A 11 4.47 0.06 -27.78
CA GLU A 11 3.50 -1.05 -27.84
C GLU A 11 3.52 -1.78 -29.19
N GLN A 12 3.52 -1.04 -30.30
CA GLN A 12 3.55 -1.62 -31.64
C GLN A 12 4.82 -2.46 -31.88
N ARG A 13 5.95 -2.00 -31.35
CA ARG A 13 7.25 -2.67 -31.51
C ARG A 13 7.41 -3.87 -30.58
N LEU A 14 6.79 -3.83 -29.40
CA LEU A 14 6.70 -4.96 -28.47
C LEU A 14 5.63 -5.99 -28.85
N SER A 15 5.00 -5.87 -30.03
CA SER A 15 4.03 -6.86 -30.52
C SER A 15 4.52 -8.32 -30.56
N PRO A 16 5.83 -8.63 -30.74
CA PRO A 16 6.34 -10.00 -30.65
C PRO A 16 6.32 -10.58 -29.22
N LEU A 17 6.22 -9.74 -28.19
CA LEU A 17 6.24 -10.17 -26.80
C LEU A 17 4.87 -10.66 -26.32
N PRO A 18 4.82 -11.57 -25.33
CA PRO A 18 3.60 -11.90 -24.61
C PRO A 18 2.91 -10.65 -24.07
N ALA A 19 1.57 -10.66 -24.09
CA ALA A 19 0.78 -9.51 -23.68
C ALA A 19 1.06 -9.08 -22.24
N GLU A 20 1.35 -10.04 -21.36
CA GLU A 20 1.70 -9.80 -19.96
C GLU A 20 2.95 -8.94 -19.81
N VAL A 21 4.04 -9.34 -20.46
CA VAL A 21 5.32 -8.62 -20.36
C VAL A 21 5.25 -7.27 -21.08
N ARG A 22 4.55 -7.21 -22.22
CA ARG A 22 4.29 -5.94 -22.91
C ARG A 22 3.54 -4.97 -22.00
N ASN A 23 2.50 -5.43 -21.31
CA ASN A 23 1.69 -4.60 -20.42
C ASN A 23 2.49 -4.14 -19.19
N GLU A 24 3.34 -5.01 -18.64
CA GLU A 24 4.24 -4.67 -17.53
C GLU A 24 5.19 -3.54 -17.93
N LEU A 25 5.90 -3.68 -19.05
CA LEU A 25 6.81 -2.66 -19.55
C LEU A 25 6.10 -1.33 -19.89
N LEU A 26 4.92 -1.40 -20.51
CA LEU A 26 4.10 -0.20 -20.77
C LEU A 26 3.62 0.46 -19.48
N SER A 27 3.29 -0.33 -18.45
CA SER A 27 2.92 0.18 -17.13
C SER A 27 4.07 0.96 -16.50
N ASP A 28 5.28 0.39 -16.49
CA ASP A 28 6.47 1.02 -15.94
C ASP A 28 6.82 2.34 -16.64
N LEU A 29 6.77 2.35 -17.98
CA LEU A 29 6.96 3.57 -18.77
C LEU A 29 5.88 4.61 -18.45
N SER A 30 4.63 4.19 -18.32
CA SER A 30 3.53 5.09 -17.97
C SER A 30 3.69 5.71 -16.57
N GLN A 31 4.21 4.94 -15.62
CA GLN A 31 4.49 5.39 -14.26
C GLN A 31 5.64 6.40 -14.22
N HIS A 32 6.62 6.26 -15.12
CA HIS A 32 7.68 7.26 -15.33
C HIS A 32 7.13 8.60 -15.82
N PHE A 33 6.17 8.58 -16.75
CA PHE A 33 5.47 9.80 -17.17
C PHE A 33 4.70 10.44 -16.01
N ASP A 34 3.99 9.64 -15.21
CA ASP A 34 3.24 10.15 -14.06
C ASP A 34 4.17 10.79 -13.03
N TYR A 35 5.33 10.18 -12.74
CA TYR A 35 6.33 10.75 -11.85
C TYR A 35 6.92 12.06 -12.37
N GLY A 36 7.24 12.14 -13.66
CA GLY A 36 7.75 13.36 -14.27
C GLY A 36 6.72 14.51 -14.24
N LEU A 37 5.45 14.19 -14.49
CA LEU A 37 4.34 15.16 -14.44
C LEU A 37 4.15 15.72 -13.02
N VAL A 38 4.22 14.86 -11.99
CA VAL A 38 4.15 15.29 -10.58
C VAL A 38 5.31 16.22 -10.22
N ASN A 39 6.49 16.01 -10.80
CA ASN A 39 7.66 16.88 -10.63
C ASN A 39 7.62 18.17 -11.48
N GLY A 40 6.51 18.44 -12.18
CA GLY A 40 6.33 19.65 -12.99
C GLY A 40 7.02 19.60 -14.35
N LYS A 41 7.52 18.44 -14.80
CA LYS A 41 8.08 18.27 -16.14
C LYS A 41 6.95 18.14 -17.17
N SER A 42 7.21 18.62 -18.38
CA SER A 42 6.27 18.42 -19.50
C SER A 42 6.39 17.00 -20.08
N GLU A 43 5.32 16.48 -20.69
CA GLU A 43 5.36 15.15 -21.34
C GLU A 43 6.50 15.04 -22.37
N SER A 44 6.77 16.12 -23.12
CA SER A 44 7.85 16.10 -24.11
C SER A 44 9.23 16.03 -23.49
N GLU A 45 9.41 16.62 -22.31
CA GLU A 45 10.67 16.57 -21.58
C GLU A 45 10.91 15.17 -21.01
N ILE A 46 9.87 14.56 -20.44
CA ILE A 46 9.92 13.18 -19.93
C ILE A 46 10.20 12.19 -21.05
N ALA A 47 9.57 12.36 -22.22
CA ALA A 47 9.85 11.53 -23.38
C ALA A 47 11.29 11.68 -23.88
N ASN A 48 11.87 12.88 -23.82
CA ASN A 48 13.28 13.09 -24.16
C ASN A 48 14.22 12.45 -23.12
N GLU A 49 13.85 12.44 -21.84
CA GLU A 49 14.60 11.77 -20.78
C GLU A 49 14.55 10.25 -20.89
N LEU A 50 13.39 9.70 -21.27
CA LEU A 50 13.21 8.28 -21.56
C LEU A 50 13.98 7.82 -22.79
N GLY A 51 14.18 8.72 -23.76
CA GLY A 51 14.93 8.45 -24.99
C GLY A 51 14.04 8.01 -26.15
N ASN A 52 14.58 7.15 -27.01
CA ASN A 52 13.88 6.72 -28.22
C ASN A 52 13.02 5.47 -27.93
N PRO A 53 11.72 5.47 -28.25
CA PRO A 53 10.87 4.29 -28.12
C PRO A 53 11.38 3.07 -28.90
N GLU A 54 12.13 3.27 -30.00
CA GLU A 54 12.74 2.18 -30.75
C GLU A 54 13.81 1.43 -29.95
N ASP A 55 14.68 2.19 -29.27
CA ASP A 55 15.81 1.63 -28.52
C ASP A 55 15.31 0.86 -27.31
N ILE A 56 14.28 1.37 -26.62
CA ILE A 56 13.63 0.70 -25.48
C ILE A 56 12.99 -0.61 -25.92
N ALA A 57 12.24 -0.59 -27.03
CA ALA A 57 11.60 -1.80 -27.54
C ALA A 57 12.64 -2.83 -27.99
N ARG A 58 13.74 -2.40 -28.59
CA ARG A 58 14.83 -3.26 -29.02
C ARG A 58 15.55 -3.90 -27.83
N GLU A 59 15.86 -3.13 -26.80
CA GLU A 59 16.49 -3.63 -25.58
C GLU A 59 15.62 -4.69 -24.89
N ALA A 60 14.30 -4.47 -24.84
CA ALA A 60 13.34 -5.44 -24.32
C ALA A 60 13.21 -6.73 -25.17
N LEU A 61 13.47 -6.65 -26.48
CA LEU A 61 13.44 -7.80 -27.39
C LEU A 61 14.77 -8.57 -27.39
N ASP A 62 15.90 -7.86 -27.21
CA ASP A 62 17.24 -8.42 -27.24
C ASP A 62 17.67 -9.04 -25.90
N ASP A 63 16.87 -8.92 -24.83
CA ASP A 63 17.17 -9.52 -23.51
C ASP A 63 17.12 -11.07 -23.57
N PRO A 64 18.28 -11.76 -23.53
CA PRO A 64 18.35 -13.22 -23.63
C PRO A 64 17.99 -13.92 -22.31
N ASN A 65 17.93 -13.17 -21.20
CA ASN A 65 17.50 -13.66 -19.89
C ASN A 65 16.02 -13.40 -19.62
N ALA A 66 15.30 -12.79 -20.58
CA ALA A 66 13.85 -12.75 -20.58
C ALA A 66 13.33 -14.19 -20.73
N THR A 67 13.33 -14.90 -19.62
CA THR A 67 12.65 -16.18 -19.49
C THR A 67 11.17 -15.87 -19.61
N TRP A 68 10.66 -15.88 -20.85
CA TRP A 68 9.22 -15.82 -21.19
C TRP A 68 8.43 -17.02 -20.64
N ASN A 69 9.03 -17.79 -19.73
CA ASN A 69 8.40 -18.78 -18.90
C ASN A 69 7.55 -18.03 -17.88
N ALA A 70 6.27 -17.83 -18.24
CA ALA A 70 5.11 -17.78 -17.36
C ALA A 70 5.47 -17.72 -15.86
N SER A 71 5.99 -16.59 -15.40
CA SER A 71 6.01 -16.33 -13.98
C SER A 71 4.55 -16.12 -13.62
N PRO A 72 4.00 -16.87 -12.63
CA PRO A 72 2.63 -16.63 -12.18
C PRO A 72 2.54 -15.14 -11.86
N PRO A 73 1.47 -14.47 -12.28
CA PRO A 73 1.42 -13.02 -12.33
C PRO A 73 1.97 -12.49 -11.02
N LEU A 74 3.11 -11.78 -11.10
CA LEU A 74 3.50 -10.87 -10.03
C LEU A 74 2.41 -9.82 -10.06
N ARG A 75 1.33 -10.16 -9.36
CA ARG A 75 0.18 -9.32 -9.13
C ARG A 75 0.78 -8.07 -8.53
N GLN A 76 0.95 -7.06 -9.38
CA GLN A 76 1.08 -5.68 -8.99
C GLN A 76 -0.17 -5.43 -8.14
N GLY A 77 0.01 -5.61 -6.84
CA GLY A 77 -1.08 -5.71 -5.89
C GLY A 77 -1.80 -4.40 -5.99
N SER A 78 -3.01 -4.43 -6.56
CA SER A 78 -3.87 -3.26 -6.64
C SER A 78 -3.80 -2.61 -5.26
N PHE A 79 -3.37 -1.37 -5.17
CA PHE A 79 -3.17 -0.69 -3.88
C PHE A 79 -4.36 -0.93 -2.92
N ALA A 80 -5.57 -0.99 -3.48
CA ALA A 80 -6.81 -1.37 -2.81
C ALA A 80 -6.79 -2.75 -2.13
N ARG A 81 -6.19 -3.79 -2.72
CA ARG A 81 -6.06 -5.13 -2.13
C ARG A 81 -5.03 -5.18 -1.01
N ASN A 82 -3.90 -4.50 -1.16
CA ASN A 82 -2.90 -4.38 -0.09
C ASN A 82 -3.49 -3.60 1.10
N LEU A 83 -4.24 -2.53 0.82
CA LEU A 83 -4.98 -1.77 1.82
C LEU A 83 -6.06 -2.62 2.48
N PHE A 84 -6.81 -3.42 1.72
CA PHE A 84 -7.85 -4.32 2.26
C PHE A 84 -7.26 -5.38 3.18
N THR A 85 -6.13 -6.00 2.80
CA THR A 85 -5.42 -6.95 3.66
C THR A 85 -4.89 -6.28 4.92
N PHE A 86 -4.28 -5.09 4.78
CA PHE A 86 -3.78 -4.31 5.91
C PHE A 86 -4.91 -3.92 6.88
N LEU A 87 -6.01 -3.37 6.36
CA LEU A 87 -7.21 -3.03 7.15
C LEU A 87 -7.84 -4.27 7.80
N GLY A 88 -7.91 -5.39 7.07
CA GLY A 88 -8.45 -6.65 7.59
C GLY A 88 -7.63 -7.19 8.75
N LEU A 89 -6.29 -7.20 8.62
CA LEU A 89 -5.38 -7.60 9.69
C LEU A 89 -5.43 -6.63 10.88
N LEU A 90 -5.46 -5.32 10.62
CA LEU A 90 -5.61 -4.30 11.65
C LEU A 90 -6.92 -4.50 12.43
N PHE A 91 -8.05 -4.66 11.72
CA PHE A 91 -9.36 -4.85 12.31
C PHE A 91 -9.43 -6.13 13.15
N LEU A 92 -8.92 -7.25 12.63
CA LEU A 92 -8.91 -8.52 13.36
C LEU A 92 -8.04 -8.45 14.62
N ASN A 93 -6.88 -7.79 14.54
CA ASN A 93 -6.00 -7.58 15.69
C ASN A 93 -6.67 -6.68 16.74
N LEU A 94 -7.31 -5.58 16.33
CA LEU A 94 -8.03 -4.69 17.23
C LEU A 94 -9.22 -5.39 17.89
N LEU A 95 -9.97 -6.21 17.14
CA LEU A 95 -11.11 -6.96 17.63
C LEU A 95 -10.73 -7.90 18.79
N ILE A 96 -9.54 -8.50 18.74
CA ILE A 96 -9.02 -9.35 19.81
C ILE A 96 -8.41 -8.51 20.94
N SER A 97 -7.68 -7.44 20.61
CA SER A 97 -6.96 -6.62 21.57
C SER A 97 -7.87 -5.77 22.48
N ILE A 98 -8.91 -5.15 21.92
CA ILE A 98 -9.85 -4.26 22.64
C ILE A 98 -10.48 -4.94 23.88
N PRO A 99 -11.11 -6.14 23.79
CA PRO A 99 -11.74 -6.76 24.95
C PRO A 99 -10.73 -7.18 26.03
N ILE A 100 -9.51 -7.57 25.64
CA ILE A 100 -8.45 -7.90 26.59
C ILE A 100 -8.03 -6.65 27.35
N MET A 101 -7.83 -5.53 26.65
CA MET A 101 -7.48 -4.27 27.32
C MET A 101 -8.63 -3.75 28.19
N ALA A 102 -9.87 -3.84 27.71
CA ALA A 102 -11.04 -3.45 28.48
C ALA A 102 -11.16 -4.25 29.79
N THR A 103 -10.93 -5.56 29.75
CA THR A 103 -10.96 -6.40 30.97
C THR A 103 -9.86 -6.00 31.95
N LEU A 104 -8.63 -5.74 31.48
CA LEU A 104 -7.55 -5.23 32.33
C LEU A 104 -7.90 -3.88 32.97
N TRP A 105 -8.50 -2.96 32.21
CA TRP A 105 -8.96 -1.68 32.73
C TRP A 105 -10.04 -1.83 33.80
N VAL A 106 -11.03 -2.71 33.57
CA VAL A 106 -12.10 -2.97 34.54
C VAL A 106 -11.55 -3.56 35.83
N VAL A 107 -10.60 -4.49 35.74
CA VAL A 107 -9.94 -5.08 36.92
C VAL A 107 -9.18 -4.01 37.70
N TRP A 108 -8.44 -3.14 37.00
CA TRP A 108 -7.69 -2.07 37.64
C TRP A 108 -8.61 -1.07 38.36
N VAL A 109 -9.69 -0.64 37.70
CA VAL A 109 -10.68 0.26 38.32
C VAL A 109 -11.35 -0.41 39.52
N SER A 110 -11.76 -1.67 39.42
CA SER A 110 -12.34 -2.43 40.54
C SER A 110 -11.43 -2.41 41.77
N LEU A 111 -10.13 -2.66 41.57
CA LEU A 111 -9.16 -2.65 42.66
C LEU A 111 -9.06 -1.27 43.33
N THR A 112 -9.09 -0.19 42.54
CA THR A 112 -9.08 1.18 43.10
C THR A 112 -10.34 1.50 43.88
N VAL A 113 -11.52 1.08 43.41
CA VAL A 113 -12.80 1.31 44.10
C VAL A 113 -12.82 0.59 45.45
N VAL A 114 -12.32 -0.66 45.50
CA VAL A 114 -12.20 -1.41 46.76
C VAL A 114 -11.24 -0.70 47.72
N ALA A 115 -10.07 -0.26 47.25
CA ALA A 115 -9.10 0.44 48.07
C ALA A 115 -9.67 1.76 48.66
N VAL A 116 -10.35 2.56 47.83
CA VAL A 116 -10.99 3.81 48.27
C VAL A 116 -12.10 3.53 49.28
N SER A 117 -12.90 2.48 49.07
CA SER A 117 -13.99 2.11 49.99
C SER A 117 -13.49 1.74 51.38
N PHE A 118 -12.36 1.02 51.47
CA PHE A 118 -11.72 0.69 52.75
C PHE A 118 -11.21 1.94 53.49
N ILE A 119 -10.69 2.92 52.76
CA ILE A 119 -10.22 4.19 53.35
C ILE A 119 -11.40 5.06 53.81
N ALA A 120 -12.53 5.04 53.08
CA ALA A 120 -13.72 5.81 53.41
C ALA A 120 -14.59 5.19 54.52
N ALA A 121 -14.52 3.86 54.71
CA ALA A 121 -15.28 3.12 55.72
C ALA A 121 -15.24 3.74 57.14
N PRO A 122 -14.08 4.12 57.72
CA PRO A 122 -14.03 4.72 59.07
C PRO A 122 -14.69 6.10 59.18
N PHE A 123 -14.94 6.81 58.07
CA PHE A 123 -15.55 8.15 58.09
C PHE A 123 -17.09 8.12 58.01
N SER A 124 -17.69 7.01 57.57
CA SER A 124 -19.14 6.85 57.46
C SER A 124 -19.92 6.91 58.79
N PRO A 125 -19.47 6.30 59.92
CA PRO A 125 -20.23 6.36 61.17
C PRO A 125 -20.15 7.74 61.86
N LEU A 126 -19.12 8.55 61.59
CA LEU A 126 -18.96 9.89 62.17
C LEU A 126 -19.98 10.91 61.64
N LEU A 127 -20.56 10.67 60.45
CA LEU A 127 -21.57 11.55 59.85
C LEU A 127 -23.00 11.24 60.31
N ILE A 128 -23.23 10.03 60.86
CA ILE A 128 -24.55 9.57 61.35
C ILE A 128 -24.78 9.99 62.82
N MET A 129 -23.71 10.27 63.57
CA MET A 129 -23.76 10.71 64.98
C MET A 129 -23.81 12.24 65.17
N ARG A 130 -23.91 13.03 64.08
CA ARG A 130 -24.02 14.49 64.13
C ARG A 130 -25.43 14.94 63.73
#